data_AF-A0A550J3X5-F1
#
_entry.id   AF-A0A550J3X5-F1
#
_cell.length_a   1.000
_cell.length_b   1.000
_cell.length_c   1.000
_cell.angle_alpha   90.00
_cell.angle_beta   90.00
_cell.angle_gamma   90.00
#
_symmetry.space_group_name_H-M   'P 1'
#
loop_
_entity.id
_entity.type
_entity.pdbx_description
1 polymer ?
#
loop_
_entity_poly.entity_id
_entity_poly.type
_entity_poly.pdbx_seq_one_letter_code
_entity_poly.pdbx_strand_id
1 'polypeptide(L)'
;MIALLLLWLAPAAAILLLLLVLRVRSKKLLIGLPFGALLLPLLLLVGIYMARVPIQQGKVMGELGPLLNLLFPAEDLYIPLAEEQLQAGRTTYDFDVSHKYVGNHAVEVYVRSSSRPQWSAERRLKIQVSYFRGGQAIKNMEETEGSPFMGMDQYGYIYSSYRAPLDVPVGVMLYARVSIQGDLEAFLEEHAGAMLAVKKLSDK
;
A
#
# COMPACT_ATOMS: atom_id res chain seq x y z
N MET A 1 3.78 28.17 -1.21
CA MET A 1 2.35 28.57 -1.34
C MET A 1 2.11 29.50 -2.54
N ILE A 2 2.83 30.62 -2.68
CA ILE A 2 2.66 31.56 -3.81
C ILE A 2 2.94 30.91 -5.19
N ALA A 3 3.99 30.09 -5.31
CA ALA A 3 4.32 29.40 -6.55
C ALA A 3 3.21 28.45 -7.05
N LEU A 4 2.55 27.73 -6.13
CA LEU A 4 1.43 26.83 -6.44
C LEU A 4 0.20 27.60 -6.93
N LEU A 5 -0.08 28.76 -6.34
CA LEU A 5 -1.14 29.67 -6.77
C LEU A 5 -0.90 30.22 -8.19
N LEU A 6 0.34 30.60 -8.50
CA LEU A 6 0.70 31.06 -9.84
C LEU A 6 0.57 29.94 -10.89
N LEU A 7 0.97 28.71 -10.53
CA LEU A 7 0.85 27.54 -11.40
C LEU A 7 -0.62 27.18 -11.68
N TRP A 8 -1.51 27.40 -10.71
CA TRP A 8 -2.96 27.17 -10.84
C TRP A 8 -3.66 28.22 -11.71
N LEU A 9 -3.22 29.49 -11.64
CA LEU A 9 -3.82 30.59 -12.41
C LEU A 9 -3.31 30.68 -13.85
N ALA A 10 -2.10 30.17 -14.12
CA ALA A 10 -1.45 30.25 -15.43
C ALA A 10 -2.28 29.69 -16.60
N PRO A 11 -2.96 28.52 -16.50
CA PRO A 11 -3.78 27.99 -17.59
C PRO A 11 -4.96 28.90 -17.95
N ALA A 12 -5.64 29.45 -16.95
CA ALA A 12 -6.78 30.35 -17.15
C ALA A 12 -6.34 31.69 -17.77
N ALA A 13 -5.20 32.22 -17.32
CA ALA A 13 -4.60 33.43 -17.90
C ALA A 13 -4.16 33.20 -19.36
N ALA A 14 -3.54 32.06 -19.66
CA ALA A 14 -3.13 31.70 -21.02
C ALA A 14 -4.31 31.51 -21.97
N ILE A 15 -5.38 30.85 -21.53
CA ILE A 15 -6.63 30.70 -22.30
C ILE A 15 -7.26 32.07 -22.56
N LEU A 16 -7.31 32.95 -21.55
CA LEU A 16 -7.84 34.31 -21.72
C LEU A 16 -7.02 35.11 -22.75
N LEU A 17 -5.69 35.08 -22.64
CA LEU A 17 -4.77 35.71 -23.60
C LEU A 17 -4.97 35.19 -25.03
N LEU A 18 -5.08 33.87 -25.20
CA LEU A 18 -5.32 33.25 -26.50
C LEU A 18 -6.67 33.70 -27.11
N LEU A 19 -7.74 33.76 -26.31
CA LEU A 19 -9.05 34.22 -26.77
C LEU A 19 -9.05 35.70 -27.18
N LEU A 20 -8.26 36.54 -26.50
CA LEU A 20 -8.05 37.94 -26.86
C LEU A 20 -7.28 38.08 -28.18
N VAL A 21 -6.21 37.29 -28.38
CA VAL A 21 -5.44 37.26 -29.64
C VAL A 21 -6.32 36.82 -30.81
N LEU A 22 -7.16 35.81 -30.60
CA LEU A 22 -8.12 35.31 -31.59
C LEU A 22 -9.32 36.26 -31.80
N ARG A 23 -9.37 37.41 -31.10
CA ARG A 23 -10.44 38.42 -31.18
C ARG A 23 -11.84 37.82 -30.99
N VAL A 24 -11.97 36.85 -30.11
CA VAL A 24 -13.28 36.23 -29.81
C VAL A 24 -14.18 37.30 -29.19
N ARG A 25 -15.26 37.67 -29.89
CA ARG A 25 -16.21 38.72 -29.44
C ARG A 25 -17.30 38.20 -28.50
N SER A 26 -17.41 36.89 -28.34
CA SER A 26 -18.42 36.28 -27.48
C SER A 26 -18.04 36.47 -26.00
N LYS A 27 -18.79 37.33 -25.30
CA LYS A 27 -18.65 37.52 -23.84
C LYS A 27 -18.78 36.20 -23.07
N LYS A 28 -19.62 35.28 -23.55
CA LYS A 28 -19.81 33.94 -22.95
C LYS A 28 -18.54 33.10 -23.04
N LEU A 29 -17.81 33.16 -24.16
CA LEU A 29 -16.56 32.41 -24.33
C LEU A 29 -15.39 33.04 -23.57
N LEU A 30 -15.30 34.37 -23.56
CA LEU A 30 -14.25 35.12 -22.85
C LEU A 30 -14.27 34.88 -21.34
N ILE A 31 -15.45 34.67 -20.75
CA ILE A 31 -15.60 34.41 -19.31
C ILE A 31 -15.67 32.91 -19.04
N GLY A 32 -16.44 32.17 -19.82
CA GLY A 32 -16.76 30.77 -19.55
C GLY A 32 -15.54 29.84 -19.65
N LEU A 33 -14.66 30.03 -20.64
CA LEU A 33 -13.51 29.15 -20.84
C LEU A 33 -12.42 29.31 -19.76
N PRO A 34 -11.98 30.53 -19.39
CA PRO A 34 -11.05 30.70 -18.27
C PRO A 34 -11.64 30.25 -16.93
N PHE A 35 -12.93 30.52 -16.70
CA PHE A 35 -13.62 30.08 -15.49
C PHE A 35 -13.72 28.55 -15.41
N GLY A 36 -14.06 27.90 -16.52
CA GLY A 36 -14.05 26.45 -16.65
C GLY A 36 -12.65 25.86 -16.40
N ALA A 37 -11.59 26.50 -16.91
CA ALA A 37 -10.21 26.07 -16.67
C ALA A 37 -9.79 26.19 -15.20
N LEU A 38 -10.35 27.13 -14.43
CA LEU A 38 -10.12 27.24 -12.98
C LEU A 38 -10.94 26.24 -12.18
N LEU A 39 -12.19 26.01 -12.55
CA LEU A 39 -13.09 25.14 -11.80
C LEU A 39 -12.88 23.66 -12.09
N LEU A 40 -12.54 23.28 -13.32
CA LEU A 40 -12.42 21.88 -13.73
C LEU A 40 -11.42 21.11 -12.85
N PRO A 41 -10.20 21.62 -12.58
CA PRO A 41 -9.27 20.93 -11.70
C PRO A 41 -9.79 20.79 -10.26
N LEU A 42 -10.54 21.78 -9.75
CA LEU A 42 -11.15 21.71 -8.42
C LEU A 42 -12.23 20.61 -8.38
N LEU A 43 -13.11 20.57 -9.39
CA LEU A 43 -14.13 19.54 -9.53
C LEU A 43 -13.51 18.14 -9.67
N LEU A 44 -12.40 18.03 -10.42
CA LEU A 44 -11.65 16.77 -10.56
C LEU A 44 -11.04 16.34 -9.21
N LEU A 45 -10.42 17.25 -8.46
CA LEU A 45 -9.88 16.94 -7.14
C LEU A 45 -10.95 16.48 -6.16
N VAL A 46 -12.10 17.18 -6.13
CA VAL A 46 -13.26 16.77 -5.31
C VAL A 46 -13.78 15.42 -5.75
N GLY A 47 -13.91 15.18 -7.06
CA GLY A 47 -14.32 13.89 -7.62
C GLY A 47 -13.38 12.75 -7.23
N ILE A 48 -12.06 12.96 -7.36
CA ILE A 48 -11.04 11.99 -6.95
C ILE A 48 -11.10 11.74 -5.44
N TYR A 49 -11.26 12.78 -4.62
CA TYR A 49 -11.36 12.64 -3.17
C TYR A 49 -12.61 11.86 -2.72
N MET A 50 -13.75 12.10 -3.38
CA MET A 50 -15.00 11.36 -3.14
C MET A 50 -14.89 9.91 -3.63
N ALA A 51 -14.19 9.68 -4.74
CA ALA A 51 -13.92 8.35 -5.28
C ALA A 51 -12.66 7.69 -4.70
N ARG A 52 -12.05 8.23 -3.64
CA ARG A 52 -10.74 7.76 -3.17
C ARG A 52 -10.75 6.29 -2.79
N VAL A 53 -11.77 5.86 -2.05
CA VAL A 53 -11.88 4.47 -1.56
C VAL A 53 -11.97 3.48 -2.72
N PRO A 54 -12.89 3.61 -3.69
CA PRO A 54 -12.92 2.69 -4.82
C PRO A 54 -11.64 2.75 -5.67
N ILE A 55 -10.95 3.89 -5.75
CA ILE A 55 -9.66 3.98 -6.46
C ILE A 55 -8.54 3.25 -5.71
N GLN A 56 -8.44 3.46 -4.40
CA GLN A 56 -7.48 2.76 -3.53
C GLN A 56 -7.71 1.25 -3.49
N GLN A 57 -8.96 0.81 -3.65
CA GLN A 57 -9.34 -0.60 -3.77
C GLN A 57 -9.18 -1.16 -5.19
N GLY A 58 -8.72 -0.35 -6.16
CA GLY A 58 -8.52 -0.79 -7.54
C GLY A 58 -9.81 -1.02 -8.33
N LYS A 59 -10.97 -0.61 -7.82
CA LYS A 59 -12.27 -0.77 -8.49
C LYS A 59 -12.46 0.23 -9.63
N VAL A 60 -11.84 1.41 -9.53
CA VAL A 60 -11.87 2.49 -10.53
C VAL A 60 -10.48 3.08 -10.64
N MET A 61 -9.93 3.28 -11.85
CA MET A 61 -8.61 3.92 -12.03
C MET A 61 -7.50 3.38 -11.10
N GLY A 62 -7.41 2.05 -10.94
CA GLY A 62 -6.56 1.42 -9.91
C GLY A 62 -5.07 1.78 -9.97
N GLU A 63 -4.57 2.26 -11.11
CA GLU A 63 -3.22 2.80 -11.27
C GLU A 63 -2.94 4.01 -10.36
N LEU A 64 -3.97 4.80 -10.03
CA LEU A 64 -3.89 5.94 -9.12
C LEU A 64 -3.98 5.52 -7.64
N GLY A 65 -4.37 4.28 -7.36
CA GLY A 65 -4.56 3.79 -6.00
C GLY A 65 -3.32 3.90 -5.12
N PRO A 66 -2.11 3.50 -5.56
CA PRO A 66 -0.88 3.65 -4.77
C PRO A 66 -0.57 5.12 -4.44
N LEU A 67 -0.79 6.03 -5.41
CA LEU A 67 -0.61 7.47 -5.19
C LEU A 67 -1.62 8.01 -4.16
N LEU A 68 -2.87 7.56 -4.22
CA LEU A 68 -3.88 7.95 -3.23
C LEU A 68 -3.61 7.35 -1.85
N ASN A 69 -3.09 6.13 -1.76
CA ASN A 69 -2.64 5.55 -0.49
C ASN A 69 -1.52 6.39 0.16
N LEU A 70 -0.67 7.02 -0.65
CA LEU A 70 0.39 7.90 -0.17
C LEU A 70 -0.14 9.28 0.27
N LEU A 71 -1.00 9.91 -0.53
CA LEU A 71 -1.49 11.28 -0.29
C LEU A 71 -2.64 11.34 0.71
N PHE A 72 -3.52 10.33 0.68
CA PHE A 72 -4.74 10.23 1.50
C PHE A 72 -4.88 8.82 2.06
N PRO A 73 -3.92 8.36 2.89
CA PRO A 73 -3.94 7.00 3.43
C PRO A 73 -5.26 6.74 4.15
N ALA A 74 -5.85 5.56 3.93
CA ALA A 74 -6.97 5.10 4.73
C ALA A 74 -6.52 4.86 6.18
N GLU A 75 -7.42 5.03 7.15
CA GLU A 75 -7.11 4.86 8.57
C GLU A 75 -6.63 3.44 8.90
N ASP A 76 -7.17 2.45 8.20
CA ASP A 76 -6.84 1.04 8.35
C ASP A 76 -5.74 0.56 7.40
N LEU A 77 -5.09 1.46 6.65
CA LEU A 77 -4.17 1.11 5.57
C LEU A 77 -3.04 0.18 6.04
N TYR A 78 -2.53 0.38 7.26
CA TYR A 78 -1.40 -0.38 7.80
C TYR A 78 -1.79 -1.38 8.90
N ILE A 79 -3.09 -1.55 9.14
CA ILE A 79 -3.58 -2.60 10.05
C ILE A 79 -3.31 -3.96 9.36
N PRO A 80 -2.71 -4.94 10.07
CA PRO A 80 -2.49 -6.27 9.52
C PRO A 80 -3.79 -6.90 9.00
N LEU A 81 -3.72 -7.52 7.82
CA LEU A 81 -4.83 -8.27 7.23
C LEU A 81 -5.07 -9.57 8.00
N ALA A 82 -3.99 -10.19 8.45
CA ALA A 82 -3.98 -11.32 9.36
C ALA A 82 -2.72 -11.24 10.22
N GLU A 83 -2.83 -11.72 11.46
CA GLU A 83 -1.75 -11.69 12.43
C GLU A 83 -1.93 -12.82 13.43
N GLU A 84 -0.84 -13.51 13.75
CA GLU A 84 -0.80 -14.55 14.77
C GLU A 84 0.56 -14.56 15.48
N GLN A 85 0.56 -14.87 16.78
CA GLN A 85 1.79 -15.03 17.55
C GLN A 85 2.50 -16.32 17.15
N LEU A 86 3.81 -16.25 16.94
CA LEU A 86 4.64 -17.42 16.70
C LEU A 86 4.71 -18.30 17.94
N GLN A 87 4.60 -19.62 17.73
CA GLN A 87 4.60 -20.63 18.78
C GLN A 87 5.70 -21.67 18.54
N ALA A 88 6.39 -22.07 19.61
CA ALA A 88 7.38 -23.14 19.55
C ALA A 88 6.74 -24.45 19.03
N GLY A 89 7.47 -25.19 18.21
CA GLY A 89 7.00 -26.42 17.56
C GLY A 89 6.00 -26.22 16.41
N ARG A 90 5.49 -25.00 16.16
CA ARG A 90 4.57 -24.72 15.04
C ARG A 90 5.30 -24.04 13.88
N THR A 91 5.43 -24.79 12.79
CA THR A 91 6.14 -24.35 11.57
C THR A 91 5.21 -23.88 10.45
N THR A 92 3.89 -24.12 10.55
CA THR A 92 2.93 -23.72 9.52
C THR A 92 1.82 -22.86 10.11
N TYR A 93 1.51 -21.75 9.43
CA TYR A 93 0.49 -20.79 9.78
C TYR A 93 -0.41 -20.57 8.57
N ASP A 94 -1.71 -20.64 8.79
CA ASP A 94 -2.71 -20.60 7.75
C ASP A 94 -3.67 -19.45 8.03
N PHE A 95 -3.88 -18.59 7.03
CA PHE A 95 -4.67 -17.38 7.17
C PHE A 95 -5.69 -17.26 6.05
N ASP A 96 -6.90 -16.82 6.39
CA ASP A 96 -7.84 -16.28 5.41
C ASP A 96 -7.59 -14.77 5.28
N VAL A 97 -7.13 -14.35 4.10
CA VAL A 97 -6.74 -12.97 3.84
C VAL A 97 -7.51 -12.39 2.66
N SER A 98 -7.90 -11.12 2.78
CA SER A 98 -8.42 -10.36 1.65
C SER A 98 -7.75 -9.00 1.56
N HIS A 99 -6.97 -8.80 0.50
CA HIS A 99 -6.26 -7.54 0.26
C HIS A 99 -7.27 -6.45 -0.07
N LYS A 100 -7.38 -5.44 0.80
CA LYS A 100 -8.34 -4.35 0.63
C LYS A 100 -7.85 -3.28 -0.35
N TYR A 101 -6.56 -2.97 -0.35
CA TYR A 101 -5.98 -1.86 -1.10
C TYR A 101 -4.99 -2.34 -2.15
N VAL A 102 -4.84 -1.61 -3.26
CA VAL A 102 -3.80 -1.88 -4.25
C VAL A 102 -2.42 -1.47 -3.74
N GLY A 103 -1.37 -2.08 -4.27
CA GLY A 103 0.02 -1.74 -3.99
C GLY A 103 0.81 -2.85 -3.29
N ASN A 104 1.92 -2.47 -2.67
CA ASN A 104 2.89 -3.36 -2.05
C ASN A 104 2.33 -3.93 -0.75
N HIS A 105 2.53 -5.22 -0.55
CA HIS A 105 2.19 -5.98 0.65
C HIS A 105 3.34 -6.89 1.02
N ALA A 106 3.32 -7.37 2.26
CA ALA A 106 4.32 -8.30 2.73
C ALA A 106 3.78 -9.29 3.75
N VAL A 107 4.54 -10.38 3.87
CA VAL A 107 4.56 -11.21 5.06
C VAL A 107 5.78 -10.80 5.90
N GLU A 108 5.54 -10.42 7.14
CA GLU A 108 6.57 -9.98 8.08
C GLU A 108 6.51 -10.76 9.39
N VAL A 109 7.67 -10.95 10.01
CA VAL A 109 7.76 -11.32 11.42
C VAL A 109 8.26 -10.11 12.18
N TYR A 110 7.58 -9.76 13.25
CA TYR A 110 7.91 -8.57 14.01
C TYR A 110 7.68 -8.76 15.51
N VAL A 111 8.34 -7.94 16.32
CA VAL A 111 8.14 -7.86 17.77
C VAL A 111 7.66 -6.46 18.10
N ARG A 112 6.63 -6.35 18.94
CA ARG A 112 6.18 -5.05 19.49
C ARG A 112 7.17 -4.62 20.55
N SER A 113 7.91 -3.55 20.27
CA SER A 113 8.93 -3.03 21.19
C SER A 113 9.25 -1.59 20.86
N SER A 114 9.49 -0.77 21.89
CA SER A 114 9.96 0.60 21.77
C SER A 114 11.49 0.69 21.61
N SER A 115 12.21 -0.42 21.78
CA SER A 115 13.67 -0.47 21.67
C SER A 115 14.08 -1.42 20.56
N ARG A 116 14.98 -0.96 19.68
CA ARG A 116 15.54 -1.76 18.58
C ARG A 116 16.12 -3.08 19.14
N PRO A 117 15.59 -4.25 18.72
CA PRO A 117 16.16 -5.52 19.14
C PRO A 117 17.59 -5.67 18.62
N GLN A 118 18.45 -6.37 19.36
CA GLN A 118 19.72 -6.86 18.84
C GLN A 118 19.41 -8.11 18.01
N TRP A 119 19.21 -7.91 16.70
CA TRP A 119 18.96 -9.04 15.81
C TRP A 119 20.30 -9.68 15.42
N SER A 120 20.52 -10.93 15.83
CA SER A 120 21.67 -11.70 15.36
C SER A 120 21.45 -12.08 13.89
N ALA A 121 22.41 -11.79 13.01
CA ALA A 121 22.31 -12.15 11.59
C ALA A 121 22.30 -13.68 11.38
N GLU A 122 22.73 -14.45 12.37
CA GLU A 122 22.92 -15.90 12.31
C GLU A 122 21.64 -16.70 12.59
N ARG A 123 20.61 -16.10 13.18
CA ARG A 123 19.36 -16.81 13.58
C ARG A 123 18.13 -16.41 12.77
N ARG A 124 18.34 -16.04 11.50
CA ARG A 124 17.23 -15.64 10.63
C ARG A 124 16.42 -16.88 10.20
N LEU A 125 15.12 -16.79 10.39
CA LEU A 125 14.16 -17.75 9.86
C LEU A 125 14.19 -17.75 8.33
N LYS A 126 13.82 -18.86 7.71
CA LYS A 126 13.48 -18.93 6.30
C LYS A 126 11.98 -19.08 6.18
N ILE A 127 11.34 -18.32 5.31
CA ILE A 127 9.88 -18.34 5.18
C ILE A 127 9.48 -18.61 3.75
N GLN A 128 8.55 -19.55 3.59
CA GLN A 128 7.86 -19.82 2.35
C GLN A 128 6.40 -19.38 2.50
N VAL A 129 5.88 -18.67 1.50
CA VAL A 129 4.52 -18.17 1.47
C VAL A 129 3.82 -18.65 0.20
N SER A 130 2.66 -19.27 0.37
CA SER A 130 1.82 -19.76 -0.73
C SER A 130 0.41 -19.17 -0.61
N TYR A 131 -0.08 -18.56 -1.68
CA TYR A 131 -1.45 -18.06 -1.77
C TYR A 131 -2.28 -18.99 -2.65
N PHE A 132 -3.48 -19.31 -2.17
CA PHE A 132 -4.43 -20.21 -2.83
C PHE A 132 -5.77 -19.52 -3.05
N ARG A 133 -6.41 -19.85 -4.18
CA ARG A 133 -7.78 -19.45 -4.51
C ARG A 133 -8.55 -20.67 -4.98
N GLY A 134 -9.62 -21.04 -4.27
CA GLY A 134 -10.41 -22.24 -4.61
C GLY A 134 -9.56 -23.52 -4.62
N GLY A 135 -8.58 -23.63 -3.73
CA GLY A 135 -7.65 -24.78 -3.65
C GLY A 135 -6.49 -24.77 -4.65
N GLN A 136 -6.45 -23.84 -5.61
CA GLN A 136 -5.35 -23.71 -6.56
C GLN A 136 -4.33 -22.68 -6.08
N ALA A 137 -3.04 -23.03 -6.11
CA ALA A 137 -1.96 -22.10 -5.81
C ALA A 137 -1.86 -21.04 -6.93
N ILE A 138 -1.91 -19.76 -6.56
CA ILE A 138 -1.82 -18.63 -7.49
C ILE A 138 -0.48 -17.89 -7.39
N LYS A 139 0.21 -17.99 -6.24
CA LYS A 139 1.52 -17.40 -6.00
C LYS A 139 2.26 -18.22 -4.95
N ASN A 140 3.52 -18.52 -5.22
CA ASN A 140 4.45 -19.11 -4.28
C ASN A 140 5.70 -18.23 -4.21
N MET A 141 6.17 -17.98 -2.99
CA MET A 141 7.34 -17.15 -2.72
C MET A 141 8.16 -17.83 -1.65
N GLU A 142 9.48 -17.80 -1.80
CA GLU A 142 10.43 -18.34 -0.84
C GLU A 142 11.53 -17.31 -0.67
N GLU A 143 11.77 -16.89 0.56
CA GLU A 143 12.83 -15.93 0.88
C GLU A 143 13.60 -16.41 2.10
N THR A 144 14.93 -16.34 1.98
CA THR A 144 15.84 -16.97 2.93
C THR A 144 16.45 -16.01 3.94
N GLU A 145 16.40 -14.70 3.68
CA GLU A 145 17.20 -13.74 4.46
C GLU A 145 16.44 -12.64 5.16
N GLY A 146 15.18 -12.34 4.80
CA GLY A 146 14.36 -11.31 5.44
C GLY A 146 14.97 -9.90 5.42
N SER A 147 14.25 -8.92 4.90
CA SER A 147 14.69 -7.52 4.90
C SER A 147 14.33 -6.84 6.24
N PRO A 148 15.29 -6.34 7.03
CA PRO A 148 14.99 -5.71 8.31
C PRO A 148 14.20 -4.42 8.12
N PHE A 149 13.27 -4.14 9.02
CA PHE A 149 12.54 -2.89 9.06
C PHE A 149 12.34 -2.37 10.49
N MET A 150 12.08 -1.06 10.58
CA MET A 150 11.72 -0.36 11.81
C MET A 150 10.41 0.38 11.59
N GLY A 151 9.37 -0.05 12.29
CA GLY A 151 8.09 0.65 12.41
C GLY A 151 8.07 1.60 13.62
N MET A 152 6.91 2.19 13.89
CA MET A 152 6.74 3.14 15.01
C MET A 152 6.90 2.45 16.37
N ASP A 153 6.25 1.30 16.56
CA ASP A 153 6.29 0.52 17.82
C ASP A 153 6.63 -0.96 17.57
N GLN A 154 7.25 -1.24 16.43
CA GLN A 154 7.58 -2.59 16.01
C GLN A 154 8.88 -2.65 15.25
N TYR A 155 9.59 -3.76 15.42
CA TYR A 155 10.80 -4.08 14.67
C TYR A 155 10.64 -5.47 14.10
N GLY A 156 11.17 -5.71 12.91
CA GLY A 156 10.96 -7.00 12.27
C GLY A 156 11.79 -7.24 11.02
N TYR A 157 11.45 -8.34 10.37
CA TYR A 157 11.91 -8.70 9.05
C TYR A 157 10.71 -8.90 8.11
N ILE A 158 10.81 -8.31 6.93
CA ILE A 158 9.94 -8.60 5.80
C ILE A 158 10.52 -9.81 5.09
N TYR A 159 9.79 -10.92 5.06
CA TYR A 159 10.24 -12.18 4.45
C TYR A 159 9.61 -12.46 3.10
N SER A 160 8.65 -11.67 2.68
CA SER A 160 8.10 -11.79 1.34
C SER A 160 7.42 -10.50 0.99
N SER A 161 7.76 -9.91 -0.14
CA SER A 161 7.10 -8.72 -0.69
C SER A 161 6.43 -9.06 -2.02
N TYR A 162 5.20 -8.57 -2.20
CA TYR A 162 4.42 -8.77 -3.42
C TYR A 162 3.47 -7.59 -3.64
N ARG A 163 2.88 -7.49 -4.83
CA ARG A 163 2.05 -6.36 -5.22
C ARG A 163 0.64 -6.82 -5.61
N ALA A 164 -0.39 -6.22 -5.03
CA ALA A 164 -1.77 -6.42 -5.45
C ALA A 164 -2.19 -5.28 -6.42
N PRO A 165 -2.90 -5.52 -7.53
CA PRO A 165 -3.45 -6.81 -7.98
C PRO A 165 -2.48 -7.69 -8.81
N LEU A 166 -1.22 -7.26 -9.00
CA LEU A 166 -0.29 -7.88 -9.96
C LEU A 166 0.05 -9.35 -9.63
N ASP A 167 0.38 -9.63 -8.38
CA ASP A 167 0.75 -10.95 -7.87
C ASP A 167 -0.43 -11.69 -7.24
N VAL A 168 -1.34 -10.94 -6.58
CA VAL A 168 -2.53 -11.48 -5.90
C VAL A 168 -3.72 -10.51 -6.09
N PRO A 169 -4.97 -11.00 -6.22
CA PRO A 169 -6.13 -10.14 -6.45
C PRO A 169 -6.51 -9.28 -5.22
N VAL A 170 -7.09 -8.11 -5.48
CA VAL A 170 -7.68 -7.22 -4.46
C VAL A 170 -9.17 -7.54 -4.29
N GLY A 171 -9.67 -7.52 -3.05
CA GLY A 171 -11.08 -7.70 -2.70
C GLY A 171 -11.60 -9.13 -2.85
N VAL A 172 -10.70 -10.12 -2.98
CA VAL A 172 -11.03 -11.54 -3.06
C VAL A 172 -10.47 -12.23 -1.82
N MET A 173 -11.19 -13.21 -1.28
CA MET A 173 -10.69 -14.04 -0.18
C MET A 173 -9.66 -15.05 -0.71
N LEU A 174 -8.51 -15.10 -0.07
CA LEU A 174 -7.41 -16.01 -0.37
C LEU A 174 -7.04 -16.78 0.88
N TYR A 175 -6.63 -18.03 0.67
CA TYR A 175 -6.00 -18.81 1.72
C TYR A 175 -4.48 -18.64 1.60
N ALA A 176 -3.84 -18.11 2.62
CA ALA A 176 -2.40 -17.91 2.68
C ALA A 176 -1.79 -18.91 3.65
N ARG A 177 -0.84 -19.72 3.16
CA ARG A 177 -0.03 -20.62 3.97
C ARG A 177 1.36 -20.06 4.10
N VAL A 178 1.82 -19.90 5.34
CA VAL A 178 3.17 -19.47 5.68
C VAL A 178 3.87 -20.62 6.38
N SER A 179 4.94 -21.12 5.76
CA SER A 179 5.79 -22.17 6.31
C SER A 179 7.11 -21.57 6.76
N ILE A 180 7.44 -21.76 8.03
CA ILE A 180 8.69 -21.32 8.66
C ILE A 180 9.65 -22.50 8.70
N GLN A 181 10.86 -22.28 8.20
CA GLN A 181 11.97 -23.21 8.26
C GLN A 181 13.12 -22.59 9.06
N GLY A 182 13.95 -23.44 9.68
CA GLY A 182 15.05 -23.04 10.55
C GLY A 182 14.74 -23.24 12.03
N ASP A 183 15.58 -22.67 12.89
CA ASP A 183 15.48 -22.82 14.35
C ASP A 183 14.54 -21.77 14.95
N LEU A 184 13.23 -22.09 14.90
CA LEU A 184 12.20 -21.23 15.48
C LEU A 184 12.31 -21.11 17.01
N GLU A 185 12.81 -22.15 17.68
CA GLU A 185 12.96 -22.14 19.15
C GLU A 185 14.03 -21.13 19.57
N ALA A 186 15.22 -21.21 18.98
CA ALA A 186 16.29 -20.24 19.24
C ALA A 186 15.88 -18.80 18.87
N PHE A 187 15.09 -18.63 17.80
CA PHE A 187 14.53 -17.32 17.44
C PHE A 187 13.59 -16.79 18.52
N LEU A 188 12.69 -17.63 19.06
CA LEU A 188 11.72 -17.23 20.09
C LEU A 188 12.35 -17.01 21.46
N GLU A 189 13.47 -17.65 21.77
CA GLU A 189 14.25 -17.35 22.97
C GLU A 189 14.76 -15.90 22.99
N GLU A 190 15.20 -15.38 21.83
CA GLU A 190 15.65 -13.99 21.68
C GLU A 190 14.50 -12.99 21.47
N HIS A 191 13.40 -13.46 20.89
CA HIS A 191 12.31 -12.64 20.39
C HIS A 191 10.95 -13.13 20.90
N ALA A 192 10.82 -13.25 22.22
CA ALA A 192 9.58 -13.61 22.87
C ALA A 192 8.43 -12.67 22.45
N GLY A 193 7.29 -13.25 22.07
CA GLY A 193 6.15 -12.48 21.58
C GLY A 193 6.25 -12.02 20.13
N ALA A 194 7.14 -12.64 19.32
CA ALA A 194 7.17 -12.41 17.89
C ALA A 194 5.83 -12.77 17.23
N MET A 195 5.38 -11.89 16.34
CA MET A 195 4.15 -11.98 15.59
C MET A 195 4.48 -12.21 14.12
N LEU A 196 3.72 -13.10 13.47
CA LEU A 196 3.69 -13.26 12.03
C LEU A 196 2.48 -12.49 11.49
N ALA A 197 2.69 -11.62 10.51
CA ALA A 197 1.61 -10.81 9.94
C ALA A 197 1.67 -10.74 8.42
N VAL A 198 0.48 -10.69 7.82
CA VAL A 198 0.28 -10.32 6.42
C VAL A 198 -0.28 -8.90 6.40
N LYS A 199 0.38 -7.95 5.74
CA LYS A 199 -0.05 -6.54 5.77
C LYS A 199 0.29 -5.78 4.50
N LYS A 200 -0.30 -4.59 4.38
CA LYS A 200 0.07 -3.57 3.39
C LYS A 200 1.39 -2.88 3.80
N LEU A 201 2.27 -2.67 2.81
CA LEU A 201 3.47 -1.86 2.94
C LEU A 201 3.28 -0.47 2.33
N SER A 202 4.22 0.43 2.60
CA SER A 202 4.29 1.71 1.89
C SER A 202 4.53 1.49 0.39
N ASP A 203 3.87 2.29 -0.45
CA ASP A 203 4.03 2.28 -1.91
C ASP A 203 5.16 3.23 -2.39
N LYS A 204 6.19 3.42 -1.55
CA LYS A 204 7.33 4.30 -1.86
C LYS A 204 8.28 3.67 -2.87
#